data_AF-A0A1T1H7W8-F1
#
_entry.id   AF-A0A1T1H7W8-F1
#
_cell.length_a   1.000
_cell.length_b   1.000
_cell.length_c   1.000
_cell.angle_alpha   90.00
_cell.angle_beta   90.00
_cell.angle_gamma   90.00
#
_symmetry.space_group_name_H-M   'P 1'
#
loop_
_entity.id
_entity.type
_entity.pdbx_description
1 polymer ?
#
loop_
_entity_poly.entity_id
_entity_poly.type
_entity_poly.pdbx_seq_one_letter_code
_entity_poly.pdbx_strand_id
1 'polypeptide(L)'
;MTLSRTATGKYYASLLVDDGVETPVPMQTIDTVLGVDMGLTHLSIDSNGNKTANPRFMKRAAANLRHKQKALSRCQKGSKGRMKAWLKLAKAHERLANARADFQHKLSRQLIDENQAVVVETLKVKNLLKNRKLAKHIADASWFGLIQKLEYKSKAQGKHLVK
;
A
#
# COMPACT_ATOMS: atom_id res chain seq x y z
N MET A 1 19.13 -14.77 -4.70
CA MET A 1 17.98 -15.27 -3.92
C MET A 1 17.96 -14.59 -2.56
N THR A 2 16.82 -14.09 -2.11
CA THR A 2 16.65 -13.45 -0.79
C THR A 2 15.62 -14.21 0.03
N LEU A 3 16.00 -14.66 1.22
CA LEU A 3 15.09 -15.30 2.18
C LEU A 3 14.71 -14.30 3.28
N SER A 4 13.43 -14.29 3.65
CA SER A 4 12.93 -13.45 4.75
C SER A 4 11.94 -14.22 5.61
N ARG A 5 11.88 -13.85 6.89
CA ARG A 5 10.95 -14.44 7.86
C ARG A 5 10.16 -13.35 8.56
N THR A 6 8.85 -13.49 8.64
CA THR A 6 8.01 -12.53 9.38
C THR A 6 8.00 -12.83 10.87
N ALA A 7 7.64 -11.82 11.66
CA ALA A 7 7.42 -11.95 13.10
C ALA A 7 6.37 -13.04 13.47
N THR A 8 5.51 -13.43 12.53
CA THR A 8 4.50 -14.48 12.75
C THR A 8 5.01 -15.89 12.42
N GLY A 9 6.25 -16.02 11.94
CA GLY A 9 6.89 -17.28 11.62
C GLY A 9 6.74 -17.74 10.16
N LYS A 10 6.20 -16.89 9.27
CA LYS A 10 6.11 -17.22 7.83
C LYS A 10 7.44 -16.96 7.13
N TYR A 11 7.82 -17.84 6.21
CA TYR A 11 8.99 -17.68 5.36
C TYR A 11 8.58 -17.24 3.95
N TYR A 12 9.37 -16.36 3.36
CA TYR A 12 9.24 -15.93 1.96
C TYR A 12 10.59 -16.04 1.27
N ALA A 13 10.60 -16.58 0.06
CA ALA A 13 11.76 -16.63 -0.82
C ALA A 13 11.50 -15.72 -2.03
N SER A 14 12.44 -14.84 -2.33
CA SER A 14 12.46 -14.02 -3.54
C SER A 14 13.60 -14.48 -4.44
N LEU A 15 13.25 -14.84 -5.67
CA LEU A 15 14.16 -15.24 -6.72
C LEU A 15 14.12 -14.14 -7.78
N LEU A 16 15.26 -13.50 -8.01
CA LEU A 16 15.45 -12.66 -9.18
C LEU A 16 15.85 -13.59 -10.31
N VAL A 17 15.05 -13.62 -11.37
CA VAL A 17 15.29 -14.40 -12.58
C VAL A 17 15.50 -13.41 -13.71
N ASP A 18 16.58 -13.62 -14.45
CA ASP A 18 16.78 -12.97 -15.74
C ASP A 18 16.08 -13.83 -16.78
N ASP A 19 15.03 -13.29 -17.40
CA ASP A 19 14.27 -13.94 -18.47
C ASP A 19 14.83 -13.60 -19.86
N GLY A 20 15.93 -12.85 -19.94
CA GLY A 20 16.54 -12.40 -21.19
C GLY A 20 15.73 -11.33 -21.93
N VAL A 21 14.64 -10.81 -21.32
CA VAL A 21 13.81 -9.76 -21.92
C VAL A 21 14.32 -8.39 -21.47
N GLU A 22 14.65 -7.53 -22.43
CA GLU A 22 15.04 -6.16 -22.11
C GLU A 22 13.90 -5.39 -21.46
N THR A 23 14.25 -4.50 -20.52
CA THR A 23 13.24 -3.64 -19.88
C THR A 23 12.61 -2.73 -20.94
N PRO A 24 11.27 -2.62 -21.01
CA PRO A 24 10.63 -1.82 -22.05
C PRO A 24 11.08 -0.36 -22.01
N VAL A 25 11.45 0.17 -23.18
CA VAL A 25 11.73 1.60 -23.35
C VAL A 25 10.41 2.38 -23.18
N PRO A 26 10.43 3.57 -22.53
CA PRO A 26 9.24 4.40 -22.43
C PRO A 26 8.62 4.68 -23.80
N MET A 27 7.32 4.50 -23.92
CA MET A 27 6.59 4.76 -25.17
C MET A 27 6.79 6.20 -25.63
N GLN A 28 7.03 6.38 -26.93
CA GLN A 28 7.24 7.71 -27.52
C GLN A 28 5.93 8.44 -27.81
N THR A 29 4.89 7.69 -28.19
CA THR A 29 3.55 8.21 -28.48
C THR A 29 2.60 7.86 -27.34
N ILE A 30 1.79 8.83 -26.92
CA ILE A 30 0.82 8.70 -25.83
C ILE A 30 -0.54 9.17 -26.36
N ASP A 31 -1.46 8.23 -26.51
CA ASP A 31 -2.84 8.45 -26.93
C ASP A 31 -3.80 8.46 -25.74
N THR A 32 -3.47 7.72 -24.67
CA THR A 32 -4.31 7.62 -23.46
C THR A 32 -3.61 8.16 -22.22
N VAL A 33 -4.22 9.18 -21.62
CA VAL A 33 -3.75 9.83 -20.40
C VAL A 33 -4.86 9.81 -19.35
N LEU A 34 -4.54 9.35 -18.14
CA LEU A 34 -5.45 9.36 -17.00
C LEU A 34 -4.95 10.30 -15.91
N GLY A 35 -5.74 11.33 -15.60
CA GLY A 35 -5.53 12.14 -14.39
C GLY A 35 -6.12 11.43 -13.17
N VAL A 36 -5.39 11.41 -12.04
CA VAL A 36 -5.83 10.75 -10.81
C VAL A 36 -5.64 11.71 -9.61
N ASP A 37 -6.76 12.22 -9.10
CA ASP A 37 -6.83 12.93 -7.81
C ASP A 37 -6.88 11.91 -6.66
N MET A 38 -6.23 12.21 -5.53
CA MET A 38 -6.13 11.35 -4.36
C MET A 38 -6.74 12.00 -3.11
N GLY A 39 -7.77 11.37 -2.55
CA GLY A 39 -8.57 11.93 -1.46
C GLY A 39 -8.73 11.04 -0.21
N LEU A 40 -9.34 11.61 0.83
CA LEU A 40 -9.69 10.90 2.07
C LEU A 40 -11.10 10.28 2.04
N THR A 41 -12.00 10.83 1.23
CA THR A 41 -13.36 10.32 1.01
C THR A 41 -13.32 9.16 0.02
N HIS A 42 -12.83 9.43 -1.18
CA HIS A 42 -12.44 8.44 -2.19
C HIS A 42 -10.92 8.38 -2.21
N LEU A 43 -10.34 7.20 -2.25
CA LEU A 43 -8.89 7.08 -2.29
C LEU A 43 -8.33 7.72 -3.56
N SER A 44 -9.01 7.49 -4.67
CA SER A 44 -8.73 8.13 -5.95
C SER A 44 -9.98 8.43 -6.75
N ILE A 45 -9.93 9.49 -7.54
CA ILE A 45 -10.92 9.86 -8.54
C ILE A 45 -10.16 10.09 -9.83
N ASP A 46 -10.57 9.44 -10.92
CA ASP A 46 -9.93 9.63 -12.21
C ASP A 46 -10.60 10.73 -13.05
N SER A 47 -9.90 11.18 -14.10
CA SER A 47 -10.39 12.20 -15.04
C SER A 47 -11.62 11.77 -15.85
N ASN A 48 -11.93 10.46 -15.86
CA ASN A 48 -13.14 9.90 -16.46
C ASN A 48 -14.33 9.89 -15.48
N GLY A 49 -14.11 10.31 -14.23
CA GLY A 49 -15.13 10.37 -13.18
C GLY A 49 -15.29 9.08 -12.37
N ASN A 50 -14.48 8.04 -12.60
CA ASN A 50 -14.51 6.82 -11.81
C ASN A 50 -13.93 7.08 -10.42
N LYS A 51 -14.63 6.56 -9.39
CA LYS A 51 -14.28 6.80 -7.99
C LYS A 51 -13.90 5.50 -7.33
N THR A 52 -12.67 5.44 -6.81
CA THR A 52 -12.23 4.33 -5.97
C THR A 52 -12.45 4.70 -4.51
N ALA A 53 -13.32 3.96 -3.83
CA ALA A 53 -13.59 4.17 -2.40
C ALA A 53 -12.33 3.96 -1.55
N ASN A 54 -12.18 4.74 -0.47
CA ASN A 54 -11.14 4.51 0.52
C ASN A 54 -11.57 3.38 1.48
N PRO A 55 -10.92 2.20 1.48
CA PRO A 55 -11.36 1.06 2.30
C PRO A 55 -11.17 1.28 3.81
N ARG A 56 -10.36 2.28 4.20
CA ARG A 56 -10.08 2.66 5.60
C ARG A 56 -9.66 1.47 6.47
N PHE A 57 -8.66 0.72 5.98
CA PHE A 57 -8.22 -0.53 6.59
C PHE A 57 -7.83 -0.39 8.07
N MET A 58 -7.07 0.65 8.42
CA MET A 58 -6.67 0.92 9.80
C MET A 58 -7.87 1.29 10.65
N LYS A 59 -8.81 2.10 10.14
CA LYS A 59 -10.05 2.43 10.87
C LYS A 59 -10.82 1.15 11.22
N ARG A 60 -10.98 0.23 10.27
CA ARG A 60 -11.70 -1.05 10.46
C ARG A 60 -10.98 -1.98 11.42
N ALA A 61 -9.64 -2.02 11.38
CA ALA A 61 -8.84 -2.87 12.25
C ALA A 61 -8.61 -2.30 13.67
N ALA A 62 -8.86 -1.00 13.88
CA ALA A 62 -8.45 -0.27 15.08
C ALA A 62 -8.95 -0.88 16.39
N ALA A 63 -10.22 -1.27 16.47
CA ALA A 63 -10.82 -1.83 17.68
C ALA A 63 -10.14 -3.17 18.07
N ASN A 64 -9.97 -4.06 17.09
CA ASN A 64 -9.32 -5.35 17.28
C ASN A 64 -7.83 -5.19 17.66
N LEU A 65 -7.10 -4.28 16.99
CA LEU A 65 -5.71 -3.99 17.31
C LEU A 65 -5.57 -3.43 18.74
N ARG A 66 -6.42 -2.49 19.13
CA ARG A 66 -6.44 -1.93 20.50
C ARG A 66 -6.70 -3.02 21.53
N HIS A 67 -7.66 -3.90 21.28
CA HIS A 67 -7.95 -5.00 22.19
C HIS A 67 -6.74 -5.94 22.38
N LYS A 68 -6.07 -6.32 21.28
CA LYS A 68 -4.88 -7.18 21.34
C LYS A 68 -3.68 -6.48 21.98
N GLN A 69 -3.50 -5.18 21.75
CA GLN A 69 -2.47 -4.38 22.41
C GLN A 69 -2.70 -4.33 23.93
N LYS A 70 -3.94 -4.11 24.38
CA LYS A 70 -4.30 -4.10 25.81
C LYS A 70 -4.13 -5.47 26.46
N ALA A 71 -4.46 -6.55 25.75
CA ALA A 71 -4.20 -7.91 26.24
C ALA A 71 -2.70 -8.15 26.42
N LEU A 72 -1.87 -7.75 25.43
CA LEU A 72 -0.42 -7.86 25.51
C LEU A 72 0.18 -7.03 26.65
N SER A 73 -0.30 -5.80 26.86
CA SER A 73 0.24 -4.90 27.89
C SER A 73 0.00 -5.43 29.31
N ARG A 74 -1.05 -6.21 29.52
CA ARG A 74 -1.40 -6.85 30.80
C ARG A 74 -0.60 -8.12 31.10
N CYS A 75 0.09 -8.70 30.11
CA CYS A 75 0.87 -9.91 30.32
C CYS A 75 2.26 -9.62 30.93
N GLN A 76 2.67 -10.42 31.92
CA GLN A 76 4.01 -10.38 32.51
C GLN A 76 5.10 -10.53 31.45
N LYS A 77 6.13 -9.66 31.51
CA LYS A 77 7.29 -9.72 30.62
C LYS A 77 7.98 -11.09 30.72
N GLY A 78 8.42 -11.64 29.58
CA GLY A 78 9.05 -12.96 29.51
C GLY A 78 8.10 -14.17 29.58
N SER A 79 6.84 -14.00 30.00
CA SER A 79 5.93 -15.15 30.15
C SER A 79 5.54 -15.79 28.80
N LYS A 80 5.31 -17.12 28.81
CA LYS A 80 4.77 -17.86 27.65
C LYS A 80 3.42 -17.27 27.18
N GLY A 81 2.60 -16.78 28.11
CA GLY A 81 1.33 -16.11 27.82
C GLY A 81 1.53 -14.80 27.04
N ARG A 82 2.53 -14.00 27.41
CA ARG A 82 2.90 -12.78 26.68
C ARG A 82 3.32 -13.08 25.25
N MET A 83 4.11 -14.12 25.02
CA MET A 83 4.52 -14.54 23.67
C MET A 83 3.30 -14.91 22.81
N LYS A 84 2.33 -15.65 23.36
CA LYS A 84 1.06 -15.97 22.66
C LYS A 84 0.25 -14.71 22.33
N ALA A 85 0.15 -13.76 23.27
CA ALA A 85 -0.57 -12.49 23.04
C ALA A 85 0.12 -11.63 21.98
N TRP A 86 1.46 -11.57 22.01
CA TRP A 86 2.26 -10.85 21.03
C TRP A 86 2.06 -11.44 19.62
N LEU A 87 2.10 -12.78 19.49
CA LEU A 87 1.87 -13.44 18.20
C LEU A 87 0.48 -13.14 17.64
N LYS A 88 -0.56 -13.09 18.48
CA LYS A 88 -1.92 -12.69 18.05
C LYS A 88 -1.95 -11.25 17.54
N LEU A 89 -1.23 -10.34 18.20
CA LEU A 89 -1.12 -8.94 17.77
C LEU A 89 -0.35 -8.84 16.44
N ALA A 90 0.79 -9.53 16.31
CA ALA A 90 1.60 -9.57 15.10
C ALA A 90 0.79 -10.08 13.90
N LYS A 91 0.01 -11.17 14.06
CA LYS A 91 -0.89 -11.68 13.01
C LYS A 91 -1.95 -10.66 12.58
N ALA A 92 -2.47 -9.86 13.51
CA ALA A 92 -3.45 -8.83 13.17
C ALA A 92 -2.83 -7.68 12.37
N HIS A 93 -1.61 -7.25 12.73
CA HIS A 93 -0.86 -6.27 11.95
C HIS A 93 -0.49 -6.80 10.56
N GLU A 94 -0.04 -8.05 10.47
CA GLU A 94 0.28 -8.69 9.18
C GLU A 94 -0.95 -8.76 8.27
N ARG A 95 -2.11 -9.17 8.79
CA ARG A 95 -3.36 -9.17 8.01
C ARG A 95 -3.74 -7.77 7.51
N LEU A 96 -3.59 -6.75 8.34
CA LEU A 96 -3.86 -5.36 7.97
C LEU A 96 -2.92 -4.90 6.84
N ALA A 97 -1.62 -5.15 6.99
CA ALA A 97 -0.61 -4.80 5.99
C ALA A 97 -0.89 -5.49 4.65
N ASN A 98 -1.17 -6.80 4.68
CA ASN A 98 -1.45 -7.59 3.48
C ASN A 98 -2.73 -7.13 2.77
N ALA A 99 -3.82 -6.86 3.51
CA ALA A 99 -5.08 -6.39 2.93
C ALA A 99 -4.91 -5.03 2.23
N ARG A 100 -4.15 -4.11 2.85
CA ARG A 100 -3.82 -2.83 2.24
C ARG A 100 -2.95 -3.00 1.01
N ALA A 101 -1.91 -3.83 1.09
CA ALA A 101 -1.00 -4.08 -0.02
C ALA A 101 -1.74 -4.67 -1.23
N ASP A 102 -2.55 -5.73 -1.01
CA ASP A 102 -3.37 -6.37 -2.04
C ASP A 102 -4.25 -5.37 -2.79
N PHE A 103 -4.99 -4.56 -2.04
CA PHE A 103 -5.84 -3.53 -2.63
C PHE A 103 -5.05 -2.51 -3.46
N GLN A 104 -3.93 -2.01 -2.94
CA GLN A 104 -3.09 -1.07 -3.69
C GLN A 104 -2.44 -1.72 -4.92
N HIS A 105 -2.08 -3.00 -4.86
CA HIS A 105 -1.55 -3.72 -6.01
C HIS A 105 -2.63 -3.90 -7.08
N LYS A 106 -3.86 -4.24 -6.72
CA LYS A 106 -4.97 -4.35 -7.68
C LYS A 106 -5.26 -3.00 -8.35
N LEU A 107 -5.43 -1.95 -7.55
CA LEU A 107 -5.71 -0.60 -8.05
C LEU A 107 -4.60 -0.09 -8.97
N SER A 108 -3.34 -0.16 -8.55
CA SER A 108 -2.21 0.29 -9.38
C SER A 108 -2.00 -0.56 -10.63
N ARG A 109 -2.39 -1.85 -10.63
CA ARG A 109 -2.33 -2.67 -11.85
C ARG A 109 -3.40 -2.21 -12.84
N GLN A 110 -4.63 -2.04 -12.36
CA GLN A 110 -5.75 -1.55 -13.18
C GLN A 110 -5.42 -0.21 -13.85
N LEU A 111 -5.00 0.80 -13.07
CA LEU A 111 -4.70 2.13 -13.59
C LEU A 111 -3.60 2.13 -14.65
N ILE A 112 -2.55 1.32 -14.45
CA ILE A 112 -1.44 1.24 -15.40
C ILE A 112 -1.83 0.40 -16.62
N ASP A 113 -2.61 -0.66 -16.49
CA ASP A 113 -2.96 -1.51 -17.64
C ASP A 113 -3.85 -0.79 -18.65
N GLU A 114 -4.81 -0.03 -18.15
CA GLU A 114 -5.83 0.65 -18.96
C GLU A 114 -5.32 1.93 -19.63
N ASN A 115 -4.14 2.45 -19.25
CA ASN A 115 -3.67 3.77 -19.70
C ASN A 115 -2.18 3.75 -20.06
N GLN A 116 -1.77 4.55 -21.05
CA GLN A 116 -0.37 4.68 -21.45
C GLN A 116 0.40 5.66 -20.54
N ALA A 117 -0.29 6.69 -20.05
CA ALA A 117 0.23 7.63 -19.06
C ALA A 117 -0.76 7.83 -17.91
N VAL A 118 -0.23 7.86 -16.68
CA VAL A 118 -0.99 8.22 -15.47
C VAL A 118 -0.38 9.46 -14.85
N VAL A 119 -1.20 10.47 -14.60
CA VAL A 119 -0.83 11.71 -13.92
C VAL A 119 -1.43 11.66 -12.51
N VAL A 120 -0.59 11.71 -11.50
CA VAL A 120 -1.01 11.80 -10.09
C VAL A 120 -0.59 13.15 -9.53
N GLU A 121 -1.33 13.65 -8.56
CA GLU A 121 -0.97 14.92 -7.92
C GLU A 121 0.26 14.79 -7.00
N THR A 122 1.13 15.80 -7.01
CA THR A 122 2.18 15.97 -5.99
C THR A 122 1.56 16.36 -4.65
N LEU A 123 1.10 15.36 -3.90
CA LEU A 123 0.77 15.53 -2.49
C LEU A 123 2.06 15.59 -1.67
N LYS A 124 2.27 16.70 -0.96
CA LYS A 124 3.32 16.82 0.07
C LYS A 124 2.93 16.02 1.31
N VAL A 125 2.80 14.68 1.19
CA VAL A 125 2.27 13.76 2.22
C VAL A 125 2.97 13.95 3.57
N LYS A 126 4.30 14.16 3.57
CA LYS A 126 5.08 14.44 4.79
C LYS A 126 4.57 15.67 5.55
N ASN A 127 4.19 16.74 4.85
CA ASN A 127 3.63 17.94 5.46
C ASN A 127 2.20 17.72 5.94
N LEU A 128 1.39 16.99 5.16
CA LEU A 128 0.01 16.65 5.54
C LEU A 128 -0.03 15.82 6.84
N LEU A 129 0.94 14.91 7.03
CA LEU A 129 1.07 14.12 8.26
C LEU A 129 1.39 14.95 9.52
N LYS A 130 1.84 16.21 9.39
CA LYS A 130 2.06 17.10 10.54
C LYS A 130 0.73 17.55 11.17
N ASN A 131 -0.38 17.50 10.41
CA ASN A 131 -1.70 17.84 10.94
C ASN A 131 -2.21 16.69 11.84
N ARG A 132 -2.14 16.88 13.16
CA ARG A 132 -2.56 15.87 14.15
C ARG A 132 -4.01 15.38 13.99
N LYS A 133 -4.93 16.22 13.48
CA LYS A 133 -6.35 15.84 13.28
C LYS A 133 -6.51 14.88 12.10
N LEU A 134 -5.73 15.08 11.03
CA LEU A 134 -5.85 14.30 9.79
C LEU A 134 -4.79 13.22 9.63
N ALA A 135 -3.69 13.26 10.38
CA ALA A 135 -2.54 12.38 10.23
C ALA A 135 -2.92 10.89 10.21
N LYS A 136 -3.86 10.49 11.08
CA LYS A 136 -4.36 9.10 11.12
C LYS A 136 -5.09 8.69 9.83
N HIS A 137 -5.90 9.59 9.28
CA HIS A 137 -6.66 9.34 8.05
C HIS A 137 -5.75 9.34 6.82
N ILE A 138 -4.77 10.26 6.78
CA ILE A 138 -3.75 10.33 5.72
C ILE A 138 -2.86 9.08 5.75
N ALA A 139 -2.40 8.68 6.93
CA ALA A 139 -1.62 7.45 7.10
C ALA A 139 -2.42 6.21 6.67
N ASP A 140 -3.74 6.18 6.93
CA ASP A 140 -4.59 5.06 6.51
C ASP A 140 -4.79 5.02 4.99
N ALA A 141 -4.93 6.18 4.33
CA ALA A 141 -5.03 6.29 2.88
C ALA A 141 -3.76 5.78 2.18
N SER A 142 -2.58 5.97 2.80
CA SER A 142 -1.32 5.37 2.34
C SER A 142 -0.96 5.70 0.88
N TRP A 143 -1.26 6.92 0.42
CA TRP A 143 -1.03 7.39 -0.96
C TRP A 143 0.40 7.18 -1.44
N PHE A 144 1.40 7.44 -0.60
CA PHE A 144 2.80 7.21 -0.96
C PHE A 144 3.07 5.76 -1.40
N GLY A 145 2.47 4.79 -0.70
CA GLY A 145 2.61 3.37 -1.05
C GLY A 145 1.84 2.98 -2.32
N LEU A 146 0.84 3.75 -2.74
CA LEU A 146 0.17 3.60 -4.02
C LEU A 146 1.02 4.21 -5.15
N ILE A 147 1.54 5.43 -4.98
CA ILE A 147 2.43 6.10 -5.94
C ILE A 147 3.66 5.25 -6.23
N GLN A 148 4.30 4.68 -5.19
CA GLN A 148 5.43 3.77 -5.39
C GLN A 148 5.07 2.55 -6.26
N LYS A 149 3.83 2.04 -6.14
CA LYS A 149 3.37 0.91 -6.95
C LYS A 149 3.07 1.31 -8.38
N LEU A 150 2.49 2.48 -8.60
CA LEU A 150 2.32 3.04 -9.94
C LEU A 150 3.69 3.21 -10.61
N GLU A 151 4.68 3.71 -9.88
CA GLU A 151 6.01 4.01 -10.42
C GLU A 151 6.77 2.77 -10.91
N TYR A 152 6.87 1.71 -10.11
CA TYR A 152 7.58 0.52 -10.60
C TYR A 152 6.80 -0.23 -11.68
N LYS A 153 5.46 -0.19 -11.66
CA LYS A 153 4.63 -0.85 -12.68
C LYS A 153 4.61 -0.11 -14.00
N SER A 154 4.62 1.22 -13.96
CA SER A 154 4.72 2.03 -15.17
C SER A 154 6.05 1.76 -15.86
N LYS A 155 7.16 1.78 -15.11
CA LYS A 155 8.49 1.42 -15.62
C LYS A 155 8.55 0.02 -16.21
N ALA A 156 7.95 -0.97 -15.53
CA ALA A 156 7.91 -2.35 -16.00
C ALA A 156 7.14 -2.53 -17.32
N GLN A 157 6.28 -1.59 -17.71
CA GLN A 157 5.50 -1.63 -18.95
C GLN A 157 5.92 -0.56 -19.96
N GLY A 158 7.00 0.19 -19.73
CA GLY A 158 7.37 1.32 -20.59
C GLY A 158 6.33 2.46 -20.61
N LYS A 159 5.53 2.56 -19.54
CA LYS A 159 4.45 3.54 -19.38
C LYS A 159 4.91 4.73 -18.53
N HIS A 160 4.22 5.85 -18.72
CA HIS A 160 4.57 7.11 -18.05
C HIS A 160 3.80 7.31 -16.75
N LEU A 161 4.52 7.73 -15.71
CA LEU A 161 3.93 8.25 -14.47
C LEU A 161 4.42 9.68 -14.27
N VAL A 162 3.51 10.64 -14.26
CA VAL A 162 3.78 12.05 -13.97
C VAL A 162 3.27 12.36 -12.56
N LYS A 163 4.06 13.08 -11.75
CA LYS A 163 3.76 13.42 -10.35
C LYS A 163 3.69 14.93 -10.18
#